data_AF-A0A1G9GW98-F1
#
_entry.id   AF-A0A1G9GW98-F1
#
_cell.length_a   1.000
_cell.length_b   1.000
_cell.length_c   1.000
_cell.angle_alpha   90.00
_cell.angle_beta   90.00
_cell.angle_gamma   90.00
#
_symmetry.space_group_name_H-M   'P 1'
#
loop_
_entity.id
_entity.type
_entity.pdbx_description
1 polymer ?
#
loop_
_entity_poly.entity_id
_entity_poly.type
_entity_poly.pdbx_seq_one_letter_code
_entity_poly.pdbx_strand_id
1 'polypeptide(L)'
;MVRIYGMRWSIETFFKVTKSYLKLGTEFQGRSFDGLISHTTIVFSRYLAMEYERRQSSDDRTLGGLFFLFADEVRDLDYQSALQQLMSLFLEMSQAKTKKNTIAVFCQLQEWISGLPSYIKGLFGDLSCES
;
A
#
# COMPACT_ATOMS: atom_id res chain seq x y z
N MET A 1 7.01 -5.27 0.53
CA MET A 1 6.36 -6.61 0.58
C MET A 1 5.50 -6.81 1.83
N VAL A 2 6.02 -6.61 3.05
CA VAL A 2 5.28 -6.89 4.32
C VAL A 2 4.02 -6.02 4.49
N ARG A 3 4.09 -4.72 4.18
CA ARG A 3 2.95 -3.77 4.26
C ARG A 3 1.74 -4.18 3.40
N ILE A 4 1.98 -4.52 2.12
CA ILE A 4 0.93 -4.98 1.19
C ILE A 4 0.24 -6.25 1.71
N TYR A 5 1.01 -7.14 2.34
CA TYR A 5 0.47 -8.33 2.99
C TYR A 5 -0.39 -8.00 4.20
N GLY A 6 0.02 -7.03 5.03
CA GLY A 6 -0.76 -6.55 6.18
C GLY A 6 -2.15 -6.02 5.79
N MET A 7 -2.21 -5.18 4.76
CA MET A 7 -3.48 -4.67 4.23
C MET A 7 -4.37 -5.80 3.69
N ARG A 8 -3.81 -6.72 2.90
CA ARG A 8 -4.57 -7.86 2.35
C ARG A 8 -5.11 -8.78 3.44
N TRP A 9 -4.30 -9.06 4.45
CA TRP A 9 -4.70 -9.89 5.59
C TRP A 9 -5.80 -9.26 6.43
N SER A 10 -5.78 -7.93 6.59
CA SER A 10 -6.82 -7.20 7.32
C SER A 10 -8.19 -7.35 6.66
N ILE A 11 -8.24 -7.32 5.32
CA ILE A 11 -9.46 -7.57 4.53
C ILE A 11 -9.94 -9.02 4.71
N GLU A 12 -9.02 -9.98 4.71
CA GLU A 12 -9.34 -11.40 4.91
C GLU A 12 -9.94 -11.64 6.30
N THR A 13 -9.37 -11.02 7.33
CA THR A 13 -9.88 -11.07 8.71
C THR A 13 -11.27 -10.44 8.82
N PHE A 14 -11.49 -9.27 8.19
CA PHE A 14 -12.81 -8.66 8.08
C PHE A 14 -13.84 -9.63 7.49
N PHE A 15 -13.55 -10.19 6.31
CA PHE A 15 -14.50 -11.10 5.65
C PHE A 15 -14.74 -12.40 6.42
N LYS A 16 -13.72 -12.90 7.13
CA LYS A 16 -13.87 -14.04 8.04
C LYS A 16 -14.87 -13.72 9.14
N VAL A 17 -14.72 -12.55 9.78
CA VAL A 17 -15.63 -12.15 10.86
C VAL A 17 -17.05 -11.93 10.35
N THR A 18 -17.22 -11.18 9.26
CA THR A 18 -18.55 -10.87 8.73
C THR A 18 -19.30 -12.11 8.24
N LYS A 19 -18.62 -13.08 7.63
CA LYS A 19 -19.25 -14.32 7.15
C LYS A 19 -19.57 -15.27 8.31
N SER A 20 -18.60 -15.53 9.19
CA SER A 20 -18.75 -16.55 10.24
C SER A 20 -19.62 -16.10 11.41
N TYR A 21 -19.47 -14.85 11.86
CA TYR A 21 -20.14 -14.35 13.06
C TYR A 21 -21.34 -13.47 12.74
N LEU A 22 -21.26 -12.66 11.68
CA LEU A 22 -22.34 -11.75 11.28
C LEU A 22 -23.18 -12.28 10.13
N LYS A 23 -23.01 -13.56 9.78
CA LYS A 23 -23.84 -14.33 8.85
C LYS A 23 -23.99 -13.70 7.47
N LEU A 24 -22.94 -13.01 6.99
CA LEU A 24 -22.90 -12.48 5.63
C LEU A 24 -23.09 -13.62 4.62
N GLY A 25 -24.28 -13.67 4.00
CA GLY A 25 -24.65 -14.65 2.97
C GLY A 25 -25.45 -15.86 3.48
N THR A 26 -25.58 -16.08 4.79
CA THR A 26 -26.36 -17.20 5.35
C THR A 26 -27.64 -16.75 6.06
N GLU A 27 -27.69 -15.53 6.59
CA GLU A 27 -28.86 -14.98 7.29
C GLU A 27 -29.99 -14.56 6.32
N PHE A 28 -29.64 -14.05 5.13
CA PHE A 28 -30.60 -13.52 4.17
C PHE A 28 -30.53 -14.29 2.83
N GLN A 29 -31.63 -14.94 2.46
CA GLN A 29 -31.79 -15.66 1.18
C GLN A 29 -32.77 -14.95 0.23
N GLY A 30 -33.02 -13.65 0.45
CA GLY A 30 -33.89 -12.86 -0.41
C GLY A 30 -33.32 -12.71 -1.81
N ARG A 31 -34.19 -12.73 -2.82
CA ARG A 31 -33.81 -12.62 -4.24
C ARG A 31 -33.85 -11.18 -4.76
N SER A 32 -34.24 -10.20 -3.93
CA SER A 32 -34.22 -8.79 -4.31
C SER A 32 -32.81 -8.24 -4.22
N PHE A 33 -32.38 -7.53 -5.26
CA PHE A 33 -31.07 -6.89 -5.31
C PHE A 33 -30.93 -5.82 -4.22
N ASP A 34 -31.95 -4.98 -4.04
CA ASP A 34 -31.97 -3.95 -2.99
C ASP A 34 -31.92 -4.56 -1.58
N GLY A 35 -32.54 -5.74 -1.40
CA GLY A 35 -32.47 -6.48 -0.14
C GLY A 35 -31.07 -7.00 0.15
N LEU A 36 -30.36 -7.50 -0.88
CA LEU A 36 -28.98 -7.96 -0.75
C LEU A 36 -28.02 -6.81 -0.40
N ILE A 37 -28.19 -5.65 -1.04
CA ILE A 37 -27.44 -4.43 -0.70
C ILE A 37 -27.72 -4.04 0.74
N SER A 38 -29.00 -3.94 1.11
CA SER A 38 -29.41 -3.54 2.47
C SER A 38 -28.82 -4.47 3.53
N HIS A 39 -28.93 -5.79 3.33
CA HIS A 39 -28.37 -6.78 4.23
C HIS A 39 -26.85 -6.63 4.36
N THR A 40 -26.13 -6.49 3.25
CA THR A 40 -24.66 -6.32 3.25
C THR A 40 -24.26 -5.05 4.01
N THR A 41 -24.94 -3.93 3.75
CA THR A 41 -24.71 -2.66 4.46
C THR A 41 -24.95 -2.82 5.96
N ILE A 42 -26.03 -3.48 6.38
CA ILE A 42 -26.32 -3.71 7.80
C ILE A 42 -25.24 -4.57 8.45
N VAL A 43 -24.79 -5.66 7.81
CA VAL A 43 -23.70 -6.50 8.32
C VAL A 43 -22.40 -5.70 8.46
N PHE A 44 -22.05 -4.88 7.48
CA PHE A 44 -20.83 -4.08 7.50
C PHE A 44 -20.89 -2.97 8.56
N SER A 45 -22.02 -2.27 8.68
CA SER A 45 -22.22 -1.27 9.74
C SER A 45 -22.13 -1.89 11.14
N ARG A 46 -22.69 -3.09 11.34
CA ARG A 46 -22.56 -3.84 12.60
C ARG A 46 -21.09 -4.15 12.91
N TYR A 47 -20.32 -4.60 11.93
CA TYR A 47 -18.88 -4.82 12.08
C TYR A 47 -18.15 -3.54 12.49
N LEU A 48 -18.41 -2.42 11.80
CA LEU A 48 -17.76 -1.14 12.10
C LEU A 48 -18.01 -0.66 13.53
N ALA A 49 -19.26 -0.78 14.01
CA ALA A 49 -19.61 -0.43 15.37
C ALA A 49 -18.85 -1.30 16.40
N MET A 50 -18.79 -2.62 16.18
CA MET A 50 -18.07 -3.52 17.10
C MET A 50 -16.55 -3.29 17.09
N GLU A 51 -15.94 -3.06 15.92
CA GLU A 51 -14.51 -2.74 15.85
C GLU A 51 -14.20 -1.38 16.47
N TYR A 52 -15.10 -0.41 16.37
CA TYR A 52 -14.97 0.85 17.06
C TYR A 52 -14.94 0.66 18.58
N GLU A 53 -15.90 -0.08 19.15
CA GLU A 53 -15.94 -0.39 20.58
C GLU A 53 -14.72 -1.21 21.03
N ARG A 54 -14.33 -2.23 20.26
CA ARG A 54 -13.11 -3.03 20.52
C ARG A 54 -11.88 -2.12 20.54
N ARG A 55 -11.81 -1.14 19.64
CA ARG A 55 -10.71 -0.19 19.60
C ARG A 55 -10.69 0.72 20.83
N GLN A 56 -11.83 1.32 21.19
CA GLN A 56 -11.91 2.21 22.36
C GLN A 56 -11.46 1.52 23.66
N SER A 57 -11.64 0.20 23.74
CA SER A 57 -11.21 -0.60 24.89
C SER A 57 -9.77 -1.13 24.83
N SER A 58 -9.12 -1.15 23.68
CA SER A 58 -7.82 -1.83 23.49
C SER A 58 -6.71 -0.99 22.87
N ASP A 59 -7.03 0.19 22.34
CA ASP A 59 -6.10 1.02 21.59
C ASP A 59 -6.28 2.51 21.92
N ASP A 60 -5.30 3.07 22.64
CA ASP A 60 -5.29 4.48 23.08
C ASP A 60 -5.02 5.48 21.95
N ARG A 61 -4.65 5.02 20.75
CA ARG A 61 -4.31 5.91 19.63
C ARG A 61 -5.57 6.62 19.12
N THR A 62 -5.45 7.92 18.91
CA THR A 62 -6.52 8.74 18.30
C THR A 62 -6.78 8.35 16.84
N LEU A 63 -7.96 8.68 16.32
CA LEU A 63 -8.30 8.50 14.91
C LEU A 63 -7.32 9.24 13.98
N GLY A 64 -6.84 10.42 14.38
CA GLY A 64 -5.80 11.15 13.64
C GLY A 64 -4.46 10.41 13.62
N GLY A 65 -4.06 9.82 14.75
CA GLY A 65 -2.84 9.03 14.85
C GLY A 65 -2.88 7.79 13.96
N LEU A 66 -4.01 7.09 13.92
CA LEU A 66 -4.23 6.00 12.96
C LEU A 66 -4.13 6.45 11.52
N PHE A 67 -4.80 7.56 11.18
CA PHE A 67 -4.79 8.06 9.81
C PHE A 67 -3.36 8.33 9.35
N PHE A 68 -2.53 8.92 10.21
CA PHE A 68 -1.13 9.14 9.90
C PHE A 68 -0.35 7.83 9.72
N LEU A 69 -0.56 6.85 10.60
CA LEU A 69 0.07 5.53 10.48
C LEU A 69 -0.34 4.80 9.20
N PHE A 70 -1.63 4.81 8.84
CA PHE A 70 -2.11 4.23 7.59
C PHE A 70 -1.59 4.99 6.37
N ALA A 71 -1.54 6.32 6.44
CA ALA A 71 -0.96 7.13 5.38
C ALA A 71 0.53 6.81 5.19
N ASP A 72 1.28 6.56 6.26
CA ASP A 72 2.67 6.08 6.21
C ASP A 72 2.77 4.65 5.66
N GLU A 73 1.87 3.76 6.09
CA GLU A 73 1.75 2.39 5.60
C GLU A 73 1.31 2.29 4.13
N VAL A 74 0.74 3.35 3.57
CA VAL A 74 0.39 3.46 2.14
C VAL A 74 1.44 4.28 1.37
N ARG A 75 2.26 5.10 2.05
CA ARG A 75 3.26 5.96 1.40
C ARG A 75 4.30 5.12 0.66
N ASP A 76 4.37 5.32 -0.64
CA ASP A 76 5.46 4.83 -1.49
C ASP A 76 6.73 5.67 -1.26
N LEU A 77 7.82 5.37 -1.97
CA LEU A 77 9.05 6.16 -1.92
C LEU A 77 8.74 7.64 -2.28
N ASP A 78 8.93 8.55 -1.33
CA ASP A 78 8.65 9.97 -1.56
C ASP A 78 9.72 10.64 -2.45
N TYR A 79 9.38 11.80 -3.02
CA TYR A 79 10.23 12.52 -3.96
C TYR A 79 11.56 12.97 -3.35
N GLN A 80 11.56 13.39 -2.08
CA GLN A 80 12.78 13.82 -1.40
C GLN A 80 13.73 12.63 -1.23
N SER A 81 13.22 11.49 -0.78
CA SER A 81 13.99 10.25 -0.67
C SER A 81 14.52 9.78 -2.02
N ALA A 82 13.71 9.87 -3.08
CA ALA A 82 14.14 9.53 -4.44
C ALA A 82 15.28 10.44 -4.93
N LEU A 83 15.17 11.76 -4.73
CA LEU A 83 16.24 12.70 -5.10
C LEU A 83 17.54 12.47 -4.33
N GLN A 84 17.45 12.15 -3.04
CA GLN A 84 18.63 11.84 -2.23
C GLN A 84 19.35 10.60 -2.75
N GLN A 85 18.61 9.54 -3.11
CA GLN A 85 19.17 8.33 -3.71
C GLN A 85 19.77 8.59 -5.10
N LEU A 86 19.14 9.45 -5.90
CA LEU A 86 19.68 9.85 -7.20
C LEU A 86 21.01 10.60 -7.04
N MET A 87 21.10 11.51 -6.06
CA MET A 87 22.33 12.24 -5.79
C MET A 87 23.46 11.33 -5.30
N SER A 88 23.15 10.32 -4.47
CA SER A 88 24.16 9.34 -4.06
C SER A 88 24.67 8.51 -5.24
N LEU A 89 23.78 8.10 -6.16
CA LEU A 89 24.17 7.40 -7.39
C LEU A 89 25.10 8.25 -8.28
N PHE A 90 24.83 9.56 -8.41
CA PHE A 90 25.73 10.47 -9.16
C PHE A 90 27.10 10.63 -8.49
N LEU A 91 27.14 10.70 -7.16
CA LEU A 91 28.40 10.76 -6.41
C LEU A 91 29.22 9.49 -6.61
N GLU A 92 28.58 8.31 -6.58
CA GLU A 92 29.24 7.04 -6.88
C GLU A 92 29.77 6.99 -8.32
N MET A 93 29.00 7.50 -9.29
CA MET A 93 29.44 7.63 -10.68
C MET A 93 30.68 8.53 -10.82
N SER A 94 30.71 9.66 -10.09
CA SER A 94 31.83 10.60 -10.16
C SER A 94 33.15 9.99 -9.67
N GLN A 95 33.08 8.97 -8.80
CA GLN A 95 34.23 8.26 -8.27
C GLN A 95 34.60 7.01 -9.09
N ALA A 96 33.80 6.64 -10.09
CA ALA A 96 34.04 5.49 -10.96
C ALA A 96 35.23 5.72 -11.91
N LYS A 97 36.40 5.17 -11.58
CA LYS A 97 37.65 5.34 -12.37
C LYS A 97 37.81 4.39 -13.57
N THR A 98 36.93 3.41 -13.75
CA THR A 98 37.07 2.36 -14.79
C THR A 98 35.78 2.17 -15.59
N LYS A 99 35.90 1.78 -16.88
CA LYS A 99 34.73 1.46 -17.73
C LYS A 99 33.81 0.40 -17.11
N LYS A 100 34.39 -0.57 -16.38
CA LYS A 100 33.64 -1.61 -15.67
C LYS A 100 32.77 -1.02 -14.54
N ASN A 101 33.25 0.00 -13.83
CA ASN A 101 32.46 0.72 -12.84
C ASN A 101 31.36 1.56 -13.49
N THR A 102 31.59 2.17 -14.66
CA THR A 102 30.56 2.95 -15.36
C THR A 102 29.35 2.09 -15.74
N ILE A 103 29.60 0.86 -16.24
CA ILE A 103 28.52 -0.09 -16.57
C ILE A 103 27.76 -0.52 -15.30
N ALA A 104 28.48 -0.79 -14.21
CA ALA A 104 27.85 -1.18 -12.94
C ALA A 104 26.92 -0.09 -12.40
N VAL A 105 27.35 1.18 -12.44
CA VAL A 105 26.52 2.32 -12.00
C VAL A 105 25.30 2.50 -12.91
N PHE A 106 25.45 2.26 -14.22
CA PHE A 106 24.31 2.31 -15.14
C PHE A 106 23.29 1.21 -14.85
N CYS A 107 23.74 -0.03 -14.56
CA CYS A 107 22.85 -1.10 -14.12
C CYS A 107 22.13 -0.75 -12.81
N GLN A 108 22.84 -0.18 -11.83
CA GLN A 108 22.24 0.29 -10.57
C GLN A 108 21.19 1.38 -10.80
N LEU A 109 21.43 2.31 -11.73
CA LEU A 109 20.47 3.33 -12.11
C LEU A 109 19.20 2.70 -12.72
N GLN A 110 19.34 1.72 -13.61
CA GLN A 110 18.20 1.02 -14.20
C GLN A 110 17.40 0.22 -13.15
N GLU A 111 18.08 -0.49 -12.25
CA GLU A 111 17.45 -1.18 -11.13
C GLU A 111 16.71 -0.19 -10.21
N TRP A 112 17.33 0.95 -9.90
CA TRP A 112 16.71 2.03 -9.12
C TRP A 112 15.45 2.57 -9.82
N ILE A 113 15.53 2.93 -11.11
CA ILE A 113 14.37 3.38 -11.90
C ILE A 113 13.25 2.33 -11.87
N SER A 114 13.58 1.04 -11.99
CA SER A 114 12.62 -0.06 -11.93
C SER A 114 11.93 -0.20 -10.56
N GLY A 115 12.60 0.21 -9.48
CA GLY A 115 12.08 0.22 -8.11
C GLY A 115 11.23 1.44 -7.76
N LEU A 116 11.20 2.49 -8.61
CA LEU A 116 10.47 3.72 -8.31
C LEU A 116 8.93 3.54 -8.35
N PRO A 117 8.18 4.33 -7.57
CA PRO A 117 6.73 4.40 -7.67
C PRO A 117 6.27 4.91 -9.04
N SER A 118 5.09 4.49 -9.50
CA SER A 118 4.58 4.84 -10.84
C SER A 118 4.46 6.34 -11.09
N TYR A 119 4.07 7.12 -10.07
CA TYR A 119 3.98 8.58 -10.16
C TYR A 119 5.33 9.27 -10.30
N ILE A 120 6.42 8.67 -9.79
CA ILE A 120 7.79 9.16 -9.99
C ILE A 120 8.32 8.69 -11.35
N LYS A 121 8.08 7.43 -11.72
CA LYS A 121 8.48 6.87 -13.04
C LYS A 121 7.92 7.70 -14.19
N GLY A 122 6.69 8.18 -14.08
CA GLY A 122 6.07 9.05 -15.09
C GLY A 122 6.79 10.38 -15.32
N LEU A 123 7.65 10.82 -14.40
CA LEU A 123 8.48 12.02 -14.57
C LEU A 123 9.69 11.77 -15.49
N PHE A 124 10.09 10.51 -15.64
CA PHE A 124 11.26 10.07 -16.39
C PHE A 124 10.90 9.58 -17.80
N GLY A 125 9.94 10.22 -18.47
CA GLY A 125 9.37 9.78 -19.76
C GLY A 125 10.37 9.10 -20.70
N ASP A 126 9.98 7.94 -21.25
CA ASP A 126 10.78 7.01 -22.07
C ASP A 126 12.31 7.23 -22.02
N LEU A 127 12.92 6.93 -20.86
CA LEU A 127 14.37 6.69 -20.76
C LEU A 127 14.80 5.37 -21.44
N SER A 128 13.93 4.78 -22.25
CA SER A 128 14.20 3.68 -23.15
C SER A 128 15.37 4.07 -24.06
N CYS A 129 16.59 3.65 -23.71
CA CYS A 129 17.73 3.76 -24.61
C CYS A 129 17.39 3.01 -25.89
N GLU A 130 17.08 3.74 -26.97
CA GLU A 130 17.17 3.19 -28.31
C GLU A 130 18.58 2.61 -28.45
N SER A 131 18.63 1.30 -28.72
CA SER A 131 19.87 0.55 -28.93
C SER A 131 20.45 0.85 -30.31
#